data_AF-A0A7Y3DZY1-F1
#
_entry.id   AF-A0A7Y3DZY1-F1
#
_cell.length_a   1.000
_cell.length_b   1.000
_cell.length_c   1.000
_cell.angle_alpha   90.00
_cell.angle_beta   90.00
_cell.angle_gamma   90.00
#
_symmetry.space_group_name_H-M   'P 1'
#
loop_
_entity.id
_entity.type
_entity.pdbx_description
1 polymer ?
#
loop_
_entity_poly.entity_id
_entity_poly.type
_entity_poly.pdbx_seq_one_letter_code
_entity_poly.pdbx_strand_id
1 'polypeptide(L)'
;LLFRSTFTDLGPFRAIKYKRLIALNMEDKTYGWTVEMQLKALRQNLTYVEVPVSYRNRIGHSKVSGTVKGAIFAGVKILGWIFKYSFKK
;
A
#
# COMPACT_ATOMS: atom_id res chain seq x y z
N LEU A 1 4.95 -4.16 14.65
CA LEU A 1 5.86 -3.53 15.64
C LEU A 1 6.19 -2.06 15.33
N LEU A 2 6.37 -1.66 14.06
CA LEU A 2 6.76 -0.27 13.69
C LEU A 2 5.62 0.77 13.64
N PHE A 3 4.37 0.38 13.35
CA PHE A 3 3.24 1.32 13.26
C PHE A 3 1.99 0.90 14.06
N ARG A 4 2.11 -0.13 14.93
CA ARG A 4 1.01 -0.68 15.76
C ARG A 4 -0.30 -0.96 15.00
N SER A 5 -0.21 -1.31 13.72
CA SER A 5 -1.36 -1.60 12.86
C SER A 5 -1.15 -2.90 12.10
N THR A 6 -2.25 -3.56 11.77
CA THR A 6 -2.29 -4.76 10.95
C THR A 6 -3.02 -4.46 9.64
N PHE A 7 -2.37 -4.80 8.54
CA PHE A 7 -2.99 -4.89 7.22
C PHE A 7 -2.79 -6.32 6.73
N THR A 8 -3.85 -6.93 6.24
CA THR A 8 -3.81 -8.30 5.71
C THR A 8 -3.42 -8.33 4.25
N ASP A 9 -3.69 -7.26 3.49
CA ASP A 9 -3.39 -7.21 2.06
C ASP A 9 -3.13 -5.78 1.52
N LEU A 10 -2.44 -5.71 0.38
CA LEU A 10 -2.35 -4.54 -0.48
C LEU A 10 -3.46 -4.60 -1.54
N GLY A 11 -4.71 -4.66 -1.07
CA GLY A 11 -5.88 -4.81 -1.92
C GLY A 11 -5.95 -3.76 -3.05
N PRO A 12 -6.39 -4.15 -4.26
CA PRO A 12 -6.40 -3.28 -5.44
C PRO A 12 -7.49 -2.20 -5.40
N PHE A 13 -8.49 -2.37 -4.53
CA PHE A 13 -9.59 -1.43 -4.37
C PHE A 13 -9.62 -0.87 -2.95
N ARG A 14 -9.78 0.46 -2.85
CA ARG A 14 -9.87 1.20 -1.58
C ARG A 14 -10.88 2.32 -1.73
N ALA A 15 -11.68 2.53 -0.70
CA ALA A 15 -12.58 3.67 -0.60
C ALA A 15 -12.12 4.59 0.53
N ILE A 16 -12.12 5.90 0.29
CA ILE A 16 -11.72 6.92 1.26
C ILE A 16 -12.54 8.19 1.03
N LYS A 17 -12.86 8.93 2.10
CA LYS A 17 -13.52 10.23 1.97
C LYS A 17 -12.62 11.20 1.22
N TYR A 18 -13.16 11.93 0.24
CA TYR A 18 -12.40 12.84 -0.62
C TYR A 18 -11.50 13.82 0.16
N LYS A 19 -12.05 14.50 1.18
CA LYS A 19 -11.28 15.44 2.01
C LYS A 19 -10.08 14.77 2.71
N ARG A 20 -10.21 13.50 3.11
CA ARG A 20 -9.11 12.73 3.71
C ARG A 20 -8.07 12.36 2.66
N LEU A 21 -8.49 11.95 1.46
CA LEU A 21 -7.57 11.66 0.35
C LEU A 21 -6.70 12.87 0.00
N ILE A 22 -7.30 14.06 -0.12
CA ILE A 22 -6.54 15.29 -0.39
C ILE A 22 -5.56 15.60 0.76
N ALA A 23 -5.99 15.40 2.01
CA ALA A 23 -5.13 15.61 3.19
C ALA A 23 -3.95 14.63 3.26
N LEU A 24 -4.03 13.44 2.65
CA LEU A 24 -2.88 12.52 2.57
C LEU A 24 -1.74 13.08 1.71
N ASN A 25 -1.99 14.04 0.81
CA ASN A 25 -0.98 14.65 -0.05
C ASN A 25 -0.05 13.61 -0.71
N MET A 26 -0.65 12.68 -1.45
CA MET A 26 0.05 11.52 -2.02
C MET A 26 1.12 11.92 -3.07
N GLU A 27 2.25 11.22 -3.10
CA GLU A 27 3.41 11.55 -3.94
C GLU A 27 3.75 10.47 -4.99
N ASP A 28 3.78 9.18 -4.64
CA ASP A 28 4.31 8.11 -5.51
C ASP A 28 3.27 7.57 -6.49
N LYS A 29 3.34 7.92 -7.77
CA LYS A 29 2.37 7.47 -8.78
C LYS A 29 2.50 6.00 -9.25
N THR A 30 3.32 5.18 -8.59
CA THR A 30 3.70 3.83 -9.04
C THR A 30 3.45 2.77 -7.95
N TYR A 31 4.35 1.80 -7.79
CA TYR A 31 4.25 0.71 -6.82
C TYR A 31 4.25 1.17 -5.35
N GLY A 32 4.83 2.34 -5.06
CA GLY A 32 4.89 2.89 -3.70
C GLY A 32 3.57 3.49 -3.23
N TRP A 33 2.64 3.81 -4.14
CA TRP A 33 1.37 4.49 -3.82
C TRP A 33 0.58 3.79 -2.72
N THR A 34 0.43 2.47 -2.82
CA THR A 34 -0.41 1.68 -1.91
C THR A 34 0.13 1.70 -0.49
N VAL A 35 1.44 1.54 -0.37
CA VAL A 35 2.17 1.55 0.91
C VAL A 35 2.20 2.96 1.49
N GLU A 36 2.49 3.98 0.67
CA GLU A 36 2.43 5.38 1.08
C GLU A 36 1.06 5.73 1.66
N MET A 37 -0.02 5.32 0.99
CA MET A 37 -1.39 5.61 1.42
C MET A 37 -1.66 5.02 2.80
N GLN A 38 -1.31 3.76 3.02
CA GLN A 38 -1.47 3.09 4.31
C GLN A 38 -0.63 3.78 5.40
N LEU A 39 0.64 4.06 5.13
CA LEU A 39 1.53 4.72 6.08
C LEU A 39 1.03 6.12 6.48
N LYS A 40 0.60 6.92 5.49
CA LYS A 40 0.07 8.26 5.74
C LYS A 40 -1.29 8.22 6.45
N ALA A 41 -2.16 7.26 6.13
CA ALA A 41 -3.41 7.06 6.84
C ALA A 41 -3.19 6.72 8.33
N LEU A 42 -2.19 5.88 8.63
CA LEU A 42 -1.79 5.59 10.00
C LEU A 42 -1.21 6.82 10.71
N ARG A 43 -0.31 7.57 10.06
CA ARG A 43 0.27 8.81 10.64
C ARG A 43 -0.80 9.87 10.93
N GLN A 44 -1.87 9.93 10.14
CA GLN A 44 -3.00 10.82 10.36
C GLN A 44 -4.08 10.24 11.30
N ASN A 45 -3.83 9.07 11.91
CA ASN A 45 -4.76 8.35 12.78
C ASN A 45 -6.15 8.17 12.15
N LEU A 46 -6.20 7.87 10.84
CA LEU A 46 -7.45 7.57 10.16
C LEU A 46 -7.95 6.20 10.58
N THR A 47 -9.26 6.09 10.84
CA THR A 47 -9.91 4.78 11.01
C THR A 47 -9.97 4.05 9.67
N TYR A 48 -9.69 2.75 9.70
CA TYR A 48 -9.75 1.89 8.53
C TYR A 48 -10.34 0.54 8.91
N VAL A 49 -10.90 -0.16 7.92
CA VAL A 49 -11.41 -1.53 8.05
C VAL A 49 -11.05 -2.28 6.77
N GLU A 50 -10.70 -3.56 6.92
CA GLU A 50 -10.50 -4.46 5.80
C GLU A 50 -11.77 -5.29 5.63
N VAL A 51 -12.38 -5.21 4.45
CA VAL A 51 -13.56 -5.99 4.10
C VAL A 51 -13.09 -7.18 3.25
N PRO A 52 -13.19 -8.43 3.74
CA PRO A 52 -12.80 -9.59 2.96
C PRO A 52 -13.74 -9.72 1.76
N VAL A 53 -13.17 -9.89 0.57
CA VAL A 53 -13.93 -10.11 -0.67
C VAL A 53 -13.52 -11.43 -1.26
N SER A 54 -14.49 -12.21 -1.74
CA SER A 54 -14.22 -13.47 -2.42
C SER A 54 -13.35 -13.23 -3.65
N TYR A 55 -12.12 -13.75 -3.63
CA TYR A 55 -11.21 -13.68 -4.76
C TYR A 55 -11.39 -14.94 -5.63
N ARG A 56 -11.60 -14.76 -6.93
CA ARG A 56 -11.59 -15.86 -7.88
C ARG A 56 -10.16 -16.10 -8.36
N ASN A 57 -9.81 -17.35 -8.64
CA ASN A 57 -8.53 -17.67 -9.26
C ASN A 57 -8.35 -16.86 -10.54
N ARG A 58 -7.22 -16.17 -10.64
CA ARG A 58 -6.89 -15.33 -11.78
C ARG A 58 -6.80 -16.18 -13.04
N ILE A 59 -7.42 -15.71 -14.11
CA ILE A 59 -7.26 -16.27 -15.46
C ILE A 59 -6.04 -15.56 -16.09
N GLY A 60 -4.99 -16.32 -16.42
CA GLY A 60 -3.77 -15.84 -17.07
C GLY A 60 -2.57 -15.55 -16.15
N HIS A 61 -1.42 -15.23 -16.75
CA HIS A 61 -0.16 -15.03 -16.02
C HIS A 61 0.00 -13.61 -15.45
N SER A 62 0.67 -13.50 -14.30
CA SER A 62 0.87 -12.23 -13.61
C SER A 62 1.88 -11.33 -14.33
N LYS A 63 1.46 -10.09 -14.65
CA LYS A 63 2.30 -9.07 -15.28
C LYS A 63 3.48 -8.61 -14.41
N VAL A 64 3.39 -8.78 -13.08
CA VAL A 64 4.36 -8.21 -12.12
C VAL A 64 5.12 -9.30 -11.37
N SER A 65 4.44 -10.32 -10.86
CA SER A 65 5.08 -11.47 -10.20
C SER A 65 5.58 -12.55 -11.17
N GLY A 66 5.30 -12.42 -12.48
CA GLY A 66 5.79 -13.34 -13.51
C GLY A 66 7.23 -13.10 -13.96
N THR A 67 7.90 -12.01 -13.51
CA THR A 67 9.30 -11.73 -13.86
C THR A 67 10.13 -11.36 -12.63
N VAL A 68 11.34 -11.92 -12.53
CA VAL A 68 12.29 -11.68 -11.42
C VAL A 68 12.60 -10.18 -11.29
N LYS A 69 12.77 -9.48 -12.42
CA LYS A 69 13.00 -8.03 -12.43
C LYS A 69 11.83 -7.25 -11.82
N GLY A 70 10.58 -7.57 -12.20
CA GLY A 70 9.38 -6.90 -11.68
C GLY A 70 9.22 -7.09 -10.16
N ALA A 71 9.49 -8.30 -9.67
CA ALA A 71 9.44 -8.61 -8.24
C ALA A 71 10.49 -7.81 -7.43
N ILE A 72 11.73 -7.71 -7.93
CA ILE A 72 12.81 -6.96 -7.26
C ILE A 72 12.49 -5.45 -7.24
N PHE A 73 12.08 -4.85 -8.37
CA PHE A 73 11.75 -3.42 -8.42
C PHE A 73 10.57 -3.06 -7.49
N ALA A 74 9.54 -3.91 -7.44
CA ALA A 74 8.43 -3.73 -6.52
C ALA A 74 8.89 -3.83 -5.06
N GLY A 75 9.67 -4.86 -4.73
CA GLY A 75 10.21 -5.08 -3.38
C GLY A 75 11.06 -3.90 -2.88
N VAL A 76 12.01 -3.42 -3.69
CA VAL A 76 12.88 -2.28 -3.33
C VAL A 76 12.06 -1.01 -3.09
N LYS A 77 11.05 -0.72 -3.93
CA LYS A 77 10.19 0.45 -3.71
C LYS A 77 9.37 0.35 -2.43
N ILE A 78 8.73 -0.80 -2.19
CA ILE A 78 7.92 -1.05 -0.99
C ILE A 78 8.78 -0.88 0.26
N LEU A 79 9.95 -1.53 0.31
CA LEU A 79 10.87 -1.45 1.45
C LEU A 79 11.46 -0.05 1.62
N GLY A 80 11.77 0.64 0.53
CA GLY A 80 12.25 2.02 0.55
C GLY A 80 11.24 2.99 1.17
N TRP A 81 9.95 2.86 0.84
CA TRP A 81 8.88 3.67 1.45
C TRP A 81 8.70 3.35 2.93
N ILE A 82 8.71 2.07 3.30
CA ILE A 82 8.65 1.65 4.71
C ILE A 82 9.81 2.27 5.48
N PHE A 83 11.04 2.16 4.97
CA PHE A 83 12.23 2.72 5.62
C PHE A 83 12.16 4.26 5.73
N LYS A 84 11.82 4.96 4.64
CA LYS A 84 11.67 6.43 4.61
C LYS A 84 10.71 6.94 5.69
N TYR A 85 9.61 6.23 5.92
CA TYR A 85 8.60 6.63 6.90
C TYR A 85 8.80 6.05 8.29
N SER A 86 9.58 4.97 8.43
CA SER A 86 9.94 4.36 9.71
C SER A 86 10.97 5.17 10.48
N PHE A 87 11.85 5.92 9.81
CA PHE A 87 12.92 6.70 10.45
C PHE A 87 12.64 8.21 10.55
N LYS A 88 11.60 8.71 9.87
CA LYS A 88 11.10 10.07 10.11
C LYS A 88 10.18 10.07 11.34
N LYS A 89 10.76 10.37 12.52
CA LYS A 89 10.01 10.84 13.69
C LYS A 89 9.05 11.95 13.26
#